data_AF-A0A7L4GKN2-F1
#
_entry.id   AF-A0A7L4GKN2-F1
#
_cell.length_a   1.000
_cell.length_b   1.000
_cell.length_c   1.000
_cell.angle_alpha   90.00
_cell.angle_beta   90.00
_cell.angle_gamma   90.00
#
_symmetry.space_group_name_H-M   'P 1'
#
loop_
_entity.id
_entity.type
_entity.pdbx_description
1 polymer ?
#
loop_
_entity_poly.entity_id
_entity_poly.type
_entity_poly.pdbx_seq_one_letter_code
_entity_poly.pdbx_strand_id
1 'polypeptide(L)'
;GLWVTVKMLVGDVIQTRKDYPHLVDRTTVVARKLGFPEIIMPGDIRNDIYITLLYGDFDKYNKTTQRNVEVIMCVCDEEGKVMPNAVCLGAGDKPVSEYRSVLYYQVKQPRWMETLKV
;
A
#
# COMPACT_ATOMS: atom_id res chain seq x y z
N GLY A 1 -20.61 -3.15 -13.42
CA GLY A 1 -20.48 -2.47 -12.13
C GLY A 1 -19.71 -3.36 -11.18
N LEU A 2 -18.87 -2.77 -10.32
CA LEU A 2 -18.13 -3.50 -9.28
C LEU A 2 -19.01 -3.63 -8.04
N TRP A 3 -19.11 -4.84 -7.47
CA TRP A 3 -19.83 -5.09 -6.21
C TRP A 3 -18.83 -5.61 -5.18
N VAL A 4 -18.84 -5.02 -3.99
CA VAL A 4 -17.97 -5.39 -2.88
C VAL A 4 -18.84 -5.78 -1.70
N THR A 5 -18.51 -6.88 -1.03
CA THR A 5 -19.19 -7.34 0.19
C THR A 5 -18.15 -7.56 1.27
N VAL A 6 -18.43 -7.09 2.48
CA VAL A 6 -17.56 -7.27 3.65
C VAL A 6 -18.26 -8.20 4.63
N LYS A 7 -17.56 -9.25 5.06
CA LYS A 7 -18.04 -10.19 6.08
C LYS A 7 -16.98 -10.35 7.15
N MET A 8 -17.34 -10.10 8.40
CA MET A 8 -16.48 -10.35 9.55
C MET A 8 -16.49 -11.84 9.87
N LEU A 9 -15.30 -12.43 10.02
CA LEU A 9 -15.11 -13.79 10.51
C LEU A 9 -14.35 -13.72 11.83
N VAL A 10 -14.77 -14.53 12.81
CA VAL A 10 -14.20 -14.52 14.16
C VAL A 10 -13.23 -15.70 14.30
N GLY A 11 -12.05 -15.43 14.83
CA GLY A 11 -10.99 -16.41 15.03
C GLY A 11 -9.69 -16.03 14.34
N ASP A 12 -8.65 -16.81 14.55
CA ASP A 12 -7.39 -16.65 13.81
C ASP A 12 -7.51 -17.21 12.37
N VAL A 13 -6.49 -16.99 11.54
CA VAL A 13 -6.49 -17.44 10.14
C VAL A 13 -6.62 -18.97 10.02
N ILE A 14 -6.09 -19.74 10.99
CA ILE A 14 -6.10 -21.20 10.96
C ILE A 14 -7.52 -21.71 11.25
N GLN A 15 -8.15 -21.20 12.30
CA GLN A 15 -9.52 -21.51 12.66
C GLN A 15 -10.49 -21.10 11.56
N THR A 16 -10.33 -19.88 11.03
CA THR A 16 -11.22 -19.35 9.98
C THR A 16 -11.18 -20.21 8.71
N ARG A 17 -9.99 -20.71 8.34
CA ARG A 17 -9.83 -21.65 7.22
C ARG A 17 -10.50 -23.00 7.45
N LYS A 18 -10.54 -23.47 8.70
CA LYS A 18 -11.19 -24.74 9.06
C LYS A 18 -12.72 -24.60 9.07
N ASP A 19 -13.23 -23.51 9.65
CA ASP A 19 -14.65 -23.29 9.87
C ASP A 19 -15.35 -22.78 8.59
N TYR A 20 -14.62 -22.07 7.72
CA TYR A 20 -15.14 -21.48 6.48
C TYR A 20 -14.25 -21.76 5.25
N PRO A 21 -14.00 -23.03 4.89
CA PRO A 21 -13.06 -23.39 3.83
C PRO A 21 -13.48 -22.92 2.43
N HIS A 22 -14.78 -22.65 2.23
CA HIS A 22 -15.32 -22.10 0.98
C HIS A 22 -15.15 -20.58 0.86
N LEU A 23 -14.83 -19.89 1.96
CA LEU A 23 -14.58 -18.44 1.98
C LEU A 23 -13.09 -18.13 2.10
N VAL A 24 -12.35 -18.94 2.86
CA VAL A 24 -10.92 -18.75 3.13
C VAL A 24 -10.20 -20.06 2.88
N ASP A 25 -9.50 -20.12 1.76
CA ASP A 25 -8.69 -21.28 1.38
C ASP A 25 -7.19 -21.04 1.68
N ARG A 26 -6.33 -21.94 1.16
CA ARG A 26 -4.87 -21.80 1.27
C ARG A 26 -4.29 -20.75 0.33
N THR A 27 -4.99 -20.40 -0.75
CA THR A 27 -4.53 -19.42 -1.75
C THR A 27 -4.94 -17.99 -1.38
N THR A 28 -5.88 -17.85 -0.44
CA THR A 28 -6.36 -16.58 0.09
C THR A 28 -5.21 -15.81 0.69
N VAL A 29 -4.89 -14.68 0.06
CA VAL A 29 -3.86 -13.75 0.49
C VAL A 29 -4.31 -13.06 1.77
N VAL A 30 -3.45 -13.08 2.79
CA VAL A 30 -3.71 -12.41 4.06
C VAL A 30 -3.10 -11.01 4.02
N ALA A 31 -3.97 -10.00 3.94
CA ALA A 31 -3.56 -8.62 4.12
C ALA A 31 -3.43 -8.28 5.60
N ARG A 32 -2.25 -7.83 6.01
CA ARG A 32 -2.05 -7.22 7.33
C ARG A 32 -2.52 -5.77 7.28
N LYS A 33 -2.95 -5.24 8.43
CA LYS A 33 -3.17 -3.80 8.62
C LYS A 33 -1.89 -3.07 8.18
N LEU A 34 -2.01 -2.15 7.22
CA LEU A 34 -0.92 -1.25 6.88
C LEU A 34 -0.73 -0.27 8.04
N GLY A 35 0.44 -0.32 8.67
CA GLY A 35 0.76 0.40 9.91
C GLY A 35 1.07 -0.54 11.07
N PHE A 36 1.47 0.05 12.20
CA PHE A 36 1.88 -0.73 13.36
C PHE A 36 0.67 -1.31 14.13
N PRO A 37 0.76 -2.56 14.62
CA PRO A 37 -0.20 -3.07 15.58
C PRO A 37 -0.06 -2.32 16.91
N GLU A 38 -1.18 -2.17 17.61
CA GLU A 38 -1.25 -1.47 18.90
C GLU A 38 -0.50 -2.22 20.01
N ILE A 39 -0.44 -3.55 19.92
CA ILE A 39 0.29 -4.43 20.84
C ILE A 39 1.50 -5.01 20.11
N ILE A 40 2.64 -5.11 20.82
CA ILE A 40 3.88 -5.73 20.34
C ILE A 40 4.11 -6.99 21.17
N MET A 41 4.28 -8.13 20.51
CA MET A 41 4.65 -9.35 21.22
C MET A 41 6.17 -9.42 21.40
N PRO A 42 6.67 -9.91 22.54
CA PRO A 42 8.10 -10.16 22.71
C PRO A 42 8.61 -11.11 21.61
N GLY A 43 9.63 -10.69 20.87
CA GLY A 43 10.20 -11.45 19.74
C GLY A 43 9.80 -10.94 18.34
N ASP A 44 8.87 -9.98 18.24
CA ASP A 44 8.52 -9.37 16.95
C ASP A 44 9.60 -8.36 16.50
N ILE A 45 10.17 -8.59 15.30
CA ILE A 45 11.11 -7.66 14.65
C ILE A 45 10.31 -6.53 13.97
N ARG A 46 10.58 -5.28 14.34
CA ARG A 46 9.92 -4.07 13.79
C ARG A 46 10.84 -3.26 12.88
N ASN A 47 11.16 -3.82 11.73
CA ASN A 47 11.94 -3.13 10.69
C ASN A 47 11.09 -2.67 9.50
N ASP A 48 9.76 -2.61 9.68
CA ASP A 48 8.85 -2.12 8.64
C ASP A 48 8.73 -0.59 8.73
N ILE A 49 8.90 0.10 7.61
CA ILE A 49 8.64 1.53 7.49
C ILE A 49 7.39 1.71 6.63
N TYR A 50 6.38 2.40 7.15
CA TYR A 50 5.17 2.72 6.38
C TYR A 50 5.23 4.18 5.93
N ILE A 51 5.06 4.39 4.63
CA ILE A 51 5.01 5.73 4.04
C ILE A 51 3.64 5.92 3.41
N THR A 52 2.99 7.04 3.73
CA THR A 52 1.70 7.39 3.16
C THR A 52 1.83 8.63 2.27
N LEU A 53 1.57 8.47 0.97
CA LEU A 53 1.41 9.58 0.05
C LEU A 53 0.01 10.17 0.25
N LEU A 54 -0.08 11.28 0.99
CA LEU A 54 -1.36 11.89 1.34
C LEU A 54 -1.93 12.70 0.18
N TYR A 55 -1.32 13.84 -0.12
CA TYR A 55 -1.74 14.74 -1.18
C TYR A 55 -0.57 15.60 -1.67
N GLY A 56 -0.75 16.26 -2.81
CA GLY A 56 0.12 17.31 -3.28
C GLY A 56 -0.70 18.54 -3.68
N ASP A 57 -0.04 19.68 -3.85
CA ASP A 57 -0.68 20.91 -4.33
C ASP A 57 0.18 21.49 -5.46
N PHE A 58 -0.37 21.45 -6.68
CA PHE A 58 0.35 21.78 -7.90
C PHE A 58 -0.37 22.90 -8.64
N ASP A 59 0.20 24.09 -8.63
CA ASP A 59 -0.35 25.19 -9.40
C ASP A 59 -0.14 25.02 -10.91
N LYS A 60 -1.17 25.39 -11.67
CA LYS A 60 -0.97 25.76 -13.06
C LYS A 60 -0.25 27.11 -13.04
N TYR A 61 1.02 27.10 -13.39
CA TYR A 61 1.79 28.32 -13.65
C TYR A 61 1.20 29.05 -14.87
N ASN A 62 1.95 29.25 -15.95
CA ASN A 62 1.46 29.98 -17.14
C ASN A 62 0.54 29.15 -18.08
N LYS A 63 -0.07 28.06 -17.60
CA LYS A 63 -0.90 27.17 -18.43
C LYS A 63 -2.40 27.32 -18.12
N THR A 64 -3.24 27.08 -19.12
CA THR A 64 -4.70 27.18 -18.99
C THR A 64 -5.29 26.02 -18.18
N THR A 65 -4.76 24.80 -18.37
CA THR A 65 -5.19 23.56 -17.72
C THR A 65 -4.24 23.12 -16.61
N GLN A 66 -4.75 22.32 -15.67
CA GLN A 66 -3.92 21.63 -14.70
C GLN A 66 -3.09 20.52 -15.37
N ARG A 67 -2.02 20.10 -14.69
CA ARG A 67 -1.20 18.97 -15.13
C ARG A 67 -1.74 17.67 -14.55
N ASN A 68 -1.47 16.57 -15.24
CA ASN A 68 -1.60 15.24 -14.67
C ASN A 68 -0.34 14.98 -13.85
N VAL A 69 -0.51 14.54 -12.60
CA VAL A 69 0.60 14.34 -11.68
C VAL A 69 0.68 12.86 -11.32
N GLU A 70 1.90 12.34 -11.41
CA GLU A 70 2.30 11.01 -10.94
C GLU A 70 3.48 11.20 -9.99
N VAL A 71 3.45 10.50 -8.85
CA VAL A 71 4.55 10.45 -7.90
C VAL A 71 5.21 9.10 -8.02
N ILE A 72 6.53 9.13 -8.15
CA ILE A 72 7.38 7.94 -8.22
C ILE A 72 8.24 7.90 -6.97
N MET A 73 8.26 6.77 -6.27
CA MET A 73 9.07 6.58 -5.07
C MET A 73 9.94 5.34 -5.20
N CYS A 74 11.20 5.45 -4.81
CA CYS A 74 12.15 4.35 -4.72
C CYS A 74 12.99 4.49 -3.46
N VAL A 75 13.56 3.39 -3.00
CA VAL A 75 14.51 3.38 -1.87
C VAL A 75 15.90 3.40 -2.47
N CYS A 76 16.74 4.33 -2.01
CA CYS A 76 18.12 4.44 -2.46
C CYS A 76 19.11 4.26 -1.30
N ASP A 77 20.31 3.79 -1.61
CA ASP A 77 21.44 3.80 -0.67
C ASP A 77 22.10 5.19 -0.60
N GLU A 78 23.19 5.29 0.17
CA GLU A 78 23.95 6.54 0.39
C GLU A 78 24.58 7.09 -0.90
N GLU A 79 24.78 6.26 -1.92
CA GLU A 79 25.33 6.64 -3.23
C GLU A 79 24.22 7.03 -4.23
N GLY A 80 22.95 6.96 -3.81
CA GLY A 80 21.79 7.25 -4.63
C GLY A 80 21.36 6.08 -5.54
N LYS A 81 21.93 4.88 -5.35
CA LYS A 81 21.57 3.70 -6.13
C LYS A 81 20.29 3.07 -5.59
N VAL A 82 19.37 2.75 -6.51
CA VAL A 82 18.08 2.14 -6.18
C VAL A 82 18.27 0.74 -5.61
N MET A 83 17.70 0.52 -4.42
CA MET A 83 17.61 -0.78 -3.76
C MET A 83 16.54 -1.63 -4.44
N PRO A 84 16.88 -2.81 -4.97
CA PRO A 84 15.92 -3.64 -5.67
C PRO A 84 14.90 -4.26 -4.72
N ASN A 85 13.62 -4.29 -5.13
CA ASN A 85 12.55 -4.98 -4.40
C ASN A 85 12.36 -4.51 -2.95
N ALA A 86 12.56 -3.22 -2.70
CA ALA A 86 12.49 -2.62 -1.36
C ALA A 86 11.08 -2.10 -1.00
N VAL A 87 10.12 -2.11 -1.91
CA VAL A 87 8.78 -1.53 -1.69
C VAL A 87 7.70 -2.60 -1.84
N CYS A 88 6.80 -2.72 -0.87
CA CYS A 88 5.64 -3.59 -0.89
C CYS A 88 4.35 -2.75 -1.03
N LEU A 89 3.61 -2.97 -2.12
CA LEU A 89 2.39 -2.21 -2.45
C LEU A 89 1.11 -2.75 -1.80
N GLY A 90 1.16 -4.00 -1.35
CA GLY A 90 -0.01 -4.69 -0.86
C GLY A 90 0.34 -6.12 -0.48
N ALA A 91 -0.65 -6.81 0.08
CA ALA A 91 -0.49 -8.21 0.41
C ALA A 91 -0.60 -9.07 -0.85
N GLY A 92 0.26 -10.07 -0.96
CA GLY A 92 0.28 -11.02 -2.08
C GLY A 92 1.08 -10.55 -3.29
N ASP A 93 1.39 -9.25 -3.36
CA ASP A 93 2.26 -8.71 -4.41
C ASP A 93 3.74 -8.93 -4.08
N LYS A 94 4.53 -9.14 -5.12
CA LYS A 94 5.99 -9.20 -4.98
C LYS A 94 6.50 -7.80 -4.68
N PRO A 95 7.50 -7.65 -3.80
CA PRO A 95 8.15 -6.36 -3.60
C PRO A 95 8.73 -5.84 -4.92
N VAL A 96 8.67 -4.53 -5.10
CA VAL A 96 9.11 -3.80 -6.30
C VAL A 96 10.19 -2.79 -5.91
N SER A 97 11.00 -2.39 -6.89
CA SER A 97 12.04 -1.36 -6.68
C SER A 97 11.49 0.07 -6.70
N GLU A 98 10.32 0.24 -7.31
CA GLU A 98 9.71 1.55 -7.54
C GLU A 98 8.19 1.46 -7.38
N TYR A 99 7.63 2.41 -6.64
CA TYR A 99 6.20 2.67 -6.55
C TYR A 99 5.82 3.81 -7.48
N ARG A 100 4.63 3.70 -8.09
CA ARG A 100 4.02 4.73 -8.94
C ARG A 100 2.59 4.96 -8.49
N SER A 101 2.25 6.21 -8.18
CA SER A 101 0.93 6.59 -7.70
C SER A 101 -0.14 6.53 -8.79
N VAL A 102 -1.41 6.48 -8.39
CA VAL A 102 -2.52 6.71 -9.32
C VAL A 102 -2.43 8.12 -9.95
N LEU A 103 -2.79 8.23 -11.23
CA LEU A 103 -2.82 9.50 -11.95
C LEU A 103 -4.25 10.08 -11.93
N TYR A 104 -4.40 11.21 -11.24
CA TYR A 104 -5.64 12.00 -11.26
C TYR A 104 -5.61 13.01 -12.42
N TYR A 105 -6.62 12.95 -13.29
CA TYR A 105 -6.68 13.81 -14.46
C TYR A 105 -6.92 15.27 -14.08
N GLN A 106 -5.93 16.13 -14.35
CA GLN A 106 -6.02 17.59 -14.20
C GLN A 106 -6.51 18.06 -12.82
N VAL A 107 -6.16 17.33 -11.76
CA VAL A 107 -6.51 17.70 -10.39
C VAL A 107 -5.37 18.52 -9.78
N LYS A 108 -5.66 19.75 -9.34
CA LYS A 108 -4.69 20.64 -8.66
C LYS A 108 -4.11 19.99 -7.39
N GLN A 109 -5.02 19.44 -6.59
CA GLN A 109 -4.71 18.83 -5.30
C GLN A 109 -5.09 17.35 -5.29
N PRO A 110 -4.31 16.48 -5.97
CA PRO A 110 -4.55 15.05 -5.94
C PRO A 110 -4.41 14.54 -4.51
N ARG A 111 -5.38 13.74 -4.05
CA ARG A 111 -5.39 13.10 -2.74
C ARG A 111 -5.28 11.59 -2.96
N TRP A 112 -4.06 11.08 -2.94
CA TRP A 112 -3.79 9.67 -3.19
C TRP A 112 -4.23 8.81 -2.01
N MET A 113 -3.86 9.20 -0.78
CA MET A 113 -4.08 8.39 0.43
C MET A 113 -3.53 6.96 0.28
N GLU A 114 -2.45 6.81 -0.47
CA GLU A 114 -1.82 5.53 -0.78
C GLU A 114 -0.74 5.24 0.28
N THR A 115 -0.82 4.09 0.94
CA THR A 115 0.16 3.65 1.94
C THR A 115 0.94 2.48 1.40
N LEU A 116 2.27 2.59 1.44
CA LEU A 116 3.20 1.54 1.06
C LEU A 116 4.08 1.16 2.24
N LYS A 117 4.58 -0.08 2.21
CA LYS A 117 5.54 -0.58 3.19
C LYS A 117 6.91 -0.68 2.53
N VAL A 118 7.93 -0.18 3.20
CA VAL A 118 9.35 -0.35 2.89
C VAL A 118 9.93 -1.35 3.88
#